data_AF-A0A1G2SBE7-F1
#
_entry.id   AF-A0A1G2SBE7-F1
#
_cell.length_a   1.000
_cell.length_b   1.000
_cell.length_c   1.000
_cell.angle_alpha   90.00
_cell.angle_beta   90.00
_cell.angle_gamma   90.00
#
_symmetry.space_group_name_H-M   'P 1'
#
loop_
_entity.id
_entity.type
_entity.pdbx_description
1 polymer ?
#
loop_
_entity_poly.entity_id
_entity_poly.type
_entity_poly.pdbx_seq_one_letter_code
_entity_poly.pdbx_strand_id
1 'polypeptide(L)'
;MKRKILYAFIISFVPVLLFSGAGKVLAIPAPRGIALNPTNKTCANYWAGDEFTSYHLPRGWESYYPEHLYYNTDISDNSSKNYVGGLESNRHLQEYISFKTKAGSCIIKQRDDNVSGDFSDCCAQLGYSFVQNVNYTTGDILVIVGTVALLAIVLVLGRVLFKKYRN
;
A
#
# COMPACT_ATOMS: atom_id res chain seq x y z
N MET A 1 -32.21 -36.90 -18.51
CA MET A 1 -32.24 -35.46 -18.18
C MET A 1 -31.51 -35.10 -16.87
N LYS A 2 -31.76 -35.79 -15.75
CA LYS A 2 -31.24 -35.42 -14.42
C LYS A 2 -29.70 -35.25 -14.31
N ARG A 3 -28.90 -36.08 -15.02
CA ARG A 3 -27.42 -35.96 -15.01
C ARG A 3 -26.89 -34.69 -15.69
N LYS A 4 -27.57 -34.18 -16.73
CA LYS A 4 -27.11 -32.97 -17.46
C LYS A 4 -27.26 -31.69 -16.62
N ILE A 5 -28.30 -31.62 -15.79
CA ILE A 5 -28.54 -30.48 -14.87
C ILE A 5 -27.48 -30.47 -13.76
N LEU A 6 -27.10 -31.64 -13.25
CA LEU A 6 -26.08 -31.77 -12.20
C LEU A 6 -24.70 -31.27 -12.67
N TYR A 7 -24.26 -31.63 -13.87
CA TYR A 7 -22.97 -31.14 -14.41
C TYR A 7 -22.96 -29.63 -14.64
N ALA A 8 -24.08 -29.06 -15.14
CA ALA A 8 -24.19 -27.61 -15.31
C ALA A 8 -24.09 -26.86 -13.98
N PHE A 9 -24.65 -27.43 -12.90
CA PHE A 9 -24.57 -26.86 -11.55
C PHE A 9 -23.18 -26.99 -10.94
N ILE A 10 -22.51 -28.13 -11.09
CA ILE A 10 -21.15 -28.34 -10.59
C ILE A 10 -20.16 -27.40 -11.29
N ILE A 11 -20.27 -27.25 -12.62
CA ILE A 11 -19.38 -26.40 -13.41
C ILE A 11 -19.59 -24.91 -13.08
N SER A 12 -20.79 -24.48 -12.68
CA SER A 12 -21.05 -23.08 -12.32
C SER A 12 -20.76 -22.77 -10.85
N PHE A 13 -21.07 -23.68 -9.92
CA PHE A 13 -21.02 -23.38 -8.48
C PHE A 13 -19.67 -23.71 -7.83
N VAL A 14 -18.95 -24.72 -8.32
CA VAL A 14 -17.64 -25.12 -7.76
C VAL A 14 -16.57 -24.04 -7.98
N PRO A 15 -16.44 -23.39 -9.15
CA PRO A 15 -15.50 -22.29 -9.31
C PRO A 15 -15.84 -21.10 -8.41
N VAL A 16 -17.12 -20.78 -8.22
CA VAL A 16 -17.56 -19.68 -7.34
C VAL A 16 -17.19 -19.97 -5.88
N LEU A 17 -17.36 -21.21 -5.42
CA LEU A 17 -16.96 -21.63 -4.07
C LEU A 17 -15.43 -21.68 -3.89
N LEU A 18 -14.68 -22.07 -4.92
CA LEU A 18 -13.21 -22.06 -4.89
C LEU A 18 -12.64 -20.63 -4.94
N PHE A 19 -13.31 -19.69 -5.61
CA PHE A 19 -12.91 -18.27 -5.65
C PHE A 19 -13.34 -17.49 -4.40
N SER A 20 -14.41 -17.90 -3.71
CA SER A 20 -14.84 -17.25 -2.45
C SER A 20 -14.04 -17.70 -1.22
N GLY A 21 -13.22 -18.75 -1.36
CA GLY A 21 -12.20 -19.15 -0.39
C GLY A 21 -10.92 -18.33 -0.44
N ALA A 22 -10.95 -17.10 -0.96
CA ALA A 22 -9.88 -16.14 -0.77
C ALA A 22 -9.71 -15.93 0.74
N GLY A 23 -8.70 -16.59 1.31
CA GLY A 23 -8.38 -16.50 2.72
C GLY A 23 -8.30 -15.05 3.16
N LYS A 24 -8.66 -14.79 4.41
CA LYS A 24 -8.40 -13.50 5.04
C LYS A 24 -6.88 -13.30 5.09
N VAL A 25 -6.31 -12.79 4.01
CA VAL A 25 -4.95 -12.28 4.01
C VAL A 25 -4.99 -11.11 4.98
N LEU A 26 -4.29 -11.27 6.11
CA LEU A 26 -4.12 -10.18 7.05
C LEU A 26 -3.36 -9.10 6.29
N ALA A 27 -4.04 -8.00 6.01
CA ALA A 27 -3.45 -6.89 5.29
C ALA A 27 -2.47 -6.17 6.21
N ILE A 28 -1.18 -6.27 5.94
CA ILE A 28 -0.10 -5.54 6.59
C ILE A 28 0.28 -4.42 5.60
N PRO A 29 -0.26 -3.20 5.78
CA PRO A 29 0.04 -2.09 4.88
C PRO A 29 1.54 -1.84 4.85
N ALA A 30 2.09 -1.58 3.66
CA ALA A 30 3.50 -1.22 3.55
C ALA A 30 3.77 0.06 4.36
N PRO A 31 4.96 0.19 4.98
CA PRO A 31 5.32 1.41 5.68
C PRO A 31 5.27 2.61 4.74
N ARG A 32 4.91 3.78 5.26
CA ARG A 32 5.05 5.03 4.49
C ARG A 32 6.53 5.33 4.28
N GLY A 33 6.84 5.77 3.07
CA GLY A 33 8.18 6.09 2.61
C GLY A 33 8.25 7.48 2.00
N ILE A 34 9.44 7.81 1.51
CA ILE A 34 9.67 8.97 0.64
C ILE A 34 10.08 8.50 -0.74
N ALA A 35 9.70 9.24 -1.77
CA ALA A 35 10.18 9.04 -3.12
C ALA A 35 10.98 10.26 -3.57
N LEU A 36 12.14 10.02 -4.15
CA LEU A 36 13.03 11.05 -4.68
C LEU A 36 13.19 10.89 -6.19
N ASN A 37 13.15 12.00 -6.91
CA ASN A 37 13.57 12.05 -8.30
C ASN A 37 14.85 12.89 -8.40
N PRO A 38 16.03 12.26 -8.52
CA PRO A 38 17.31 12.96 -8.55
C PRO A 38 17.48 13.84 -9.80
N THR A 39 16.73 13.57 -10.88
CA THR A 39 16.86 14.27 -12.17
C THR A 39 16.32 15.70 -12.11
N ASN A 40 15.13 15.87 -11.54
CA ASN A 40 14.43 17.15 -11.43
C ASN A 40 14.48 17.74 -10.01
N LYS A 41 15.17 17.07 -9.08
CA LYS A 41 15.27 17.45 -7.66
C LYS A 41 13.91 17.60 -6.97
N THR A 42 12.94 16.73 -7.29
CA THR A 42 11.65 16.66 -6.60
C THR A 42 11.53 15.49 -5.63
N CYS A 43 10.77 15.66 -4.56
CA CYS A 43 10.56 14.68 -3.50
C CYS A 43 9.07 14.61 -3.14
N ALA A 44 8.57 13.43 -2.77
CA ALA A 44 7.17 13.21 -2.45
C ALA A 44 7.00 12.16 -1.34
N ASN A 45 5.86 12.21 -0.65
CA ASN A 45 5.41 11.09 0.19
C ASN A 45 5.03 9.92 -0.71
N TYR A 46 5.44 8.71 -0.34
CA TYR A 46 5.17 7.49 -1.10
C TYR A 46 4.67 6.35 -0.22
N TRP A 47 3.73 5.58 -0.75
CA TRP A 47 3.23 4.36 -0.15
C TRP A 47 3.21 3.27 -1.22
N ALA A 48 3.97 2.19 -1.02
CA ALA A 48 4.01 1.06 -1.97
C ALA A 48 2.66 0.36 -2.13
N GLY A 49 1.74 0.55 -1.17
CA GLY A 49 0.45 -0.10 -1.13
C GLY A 49 0.38 -1.16 -0.04
N ASP A 50 -0.43 -2.18 -0.26
CA ASP A 50 -0.68 -3.30 0.65
C ASP A 50 -0.78 -4.61 -0.16
N GLU A 51 -1.26 -5.68 0.46
CA GLU A 51 -1.41 -7.00 -0.18
C GLU A 51 -2.43 -7.01 -1.33
N PHE A 52 -3.30 -6.00 -1.43
CA PHE A 52 -4.34 -5.90 -2.44
C PHE A 52 -4.03 -4.89 -3.52
N THR A 53 -3.17 -3.91 -3.24
CA THR A 53 -2.86 -2.85 -4.19
C THR A 53 -1.37 -2.56 -4.16
N SER A 54 -0.76 -2.50 -5.35
CA SER A 54 0.62 -2.04 -5.51
C SER A 54 0.68 -0.77 -6.34
N TYR A 55 1.39 0.22 -5.81
CA TYR A 55 1.68 1.46 -6.52
C TYR A 55 3.11 1.41 -7.02
N HIS A 56 3.30 1.68 -8.31
CA HIS A 56 4.64 1.82 -8.88
C HIS A 56 4.98 3.29 -9.08
N LEU A 57 6.22 3.63 -8.72
CA LEU A 57 6.78 4.93 -9.00
C LEU A 57 7.03 5.12 -10.51
N PRO A 58 6.85 6.34 -11.05
CA PRO A 58 7.22 6.65 -12.42
C PRO A 58 8.72 6.44 -12.65
N ARG A 59 9.10 6.24 -13.91
CA ARG A 59 10.51 6.09 -14.28
C ARG A 59 11.35 7.28 -13.79
N GLY A 60 12.50 6.98 -13.18
CA GLY A 60 13.44 7.98 -12.66
C GLY A 60 13.18 8.39 -11.20
N TRP A 61 12.12 7.88 -10.58
CA TRP A 61 11.92 8.00 -9.14
C TRP A 61 12.51 6.81 -8.38
N GLU A 62 12.97 7.05 -7.17
CA GLU A 62 13.51 6.05 -6.25
C GLU A 62 12.75 6.12 -4.92
N SER A 63 12.32 4.97 -4.38
CA SER A 63 11.64 4.89 -3.07
C SER A 63 12.61 4.59 -1.94
N TYR A 64 12.39 5.22 -0.80
CA TYR A 64 13.14 5.00 0.44
C TYR A 64 12.14 4.78 1.58
N TYR A 65 12.40 3.75 2.39
CA TYR A 65 11.60 3.39 3.56
C TYR A 65 12.47 3.51 4.80
N PRO A 66 11.87 3.73 5.99
CA PRO A 66 12.66 3.74 7.21
C PRO A 66 13.25 2.36 7.46
N GLU A 67 14.55 2.31 7.76
CA GLU A 67 15.23 1.07 8.16
C GLU A 67 14.68 0.55 9.49
N HIS A 68 14.39 1.47 10.43
CA HIS A 68 13.85 1.18 11.75
C HIS A 68 12.88 2.27 12.18
N LEU A 69 11.75 1.86 12.77
CA LEU A 69 10.90 2.76 13.56
C LEU A 69 11.56 2.92 14.93
N TYR A 70 12.19 4.08 15.16
CA TYR A 70 12.81 4.37 16.44
C TYR A 70 11.76 4.91 17.40
N TYR A 71 11.37 4.09 18.37
CA TYR A 71 10.63 4.54 19.54
C TYR A 71 11.63 5.18 20.50
N ASN A 72 11.79 6.49 20.40
CA ASN A 72 12.66 7.21 21.32
C ASN A 72 11.91 7.40 22.64
N THR A 73 12.08 6.48 23.59
CA THR A 73 11.53 6.60 24.95
C THR A 73 12.28 7.63 25.80
N ASP A 74 13.41 8.13 25.30
CA ASP A 74 14.42 8.82 26.10
C ASP A 74 14.41 10.33 25.88
N ILE A 75 13.22 10.93 25.75
CA ILE A 75 13.07 12.32 26.19
C ILE A 75 13.06 12.27 27.72
N SER A 76 14.25 12.04 28.30
CA SER A 76 14.55 12.44 29.67
C SER A 76 14.63 13.96 29.67
N ASP A 77 13.46 14.60 29.63
CA ASP A 77 13.35 15.98 30.05
C ASP A 77 13.93 16.02 31.46
N ASN A 78 15.05 16.70 31.65
CA ASN A 78 15.65 16.99 32.95
C ASN A 78 14.75 17.93 33.80
N SER A 79 13.47 18.03 33.45
CA SER A 79 12.39 18.67 34.18
C SER A 79 11.91 17.79 35.34
N SER A 80 12.85 17.25 36.10
CA SER A 80 12.62 16.74 37.45
C SER A 80 12.35 17.93 38.36
N LYS A 81 11.13 18.44 38.36
CA LYS A 81 10.60 19.22 39.49
C LYS A 81 9.21 18.74 39.85
N ASN A 82 9.19 17.83 40.83
CA ASN A 82 8.13 17.59 41.80
C ASN A 82 6.70 17.55 41.27
N TYR A 83 6.28 16.40 40.75
CA TYR A 83 4.86 16.01 40.81
C TYR A 83 4.74 14.62 41.46
N VAL A 84 4.28 14.63 42.70
CA VAL A 84 3.88 13.44 43.46
C VAL A 84 2.37 13.31 43.31
N GLY A 85 1.93 12.23 42.66
CA GLY A 85 0.54 11.77 42.69
C GLY A 85 -0.32 12.18 41.49
N GLY A 86 -0.42 11.28 40.51
CA GLY A 86 -1.38 11.38 39.41
C GLY A 86 -1.09 10.36 38.32
N LEU A 87 -1.81 9.23 38.33
CA LEU A 87 -1.86 8.26 37.23
C LEU A 87 -2.60 8.89 36.04
N GLU A 88 -1.92 9.74 35.27
CA GLU A 88 -2.38 10.11 33.92
C GLU A 88 -1.41 9.55 32.88
N SER A 89 -1.85 8.43 32.31
CA SER A 89 -1.29 7.81 31.11
C SER A 89 -1.64 8.67 29.88
N ASN A 90 -0.92 9.78 29.69
CA ASN A 90 -1.02 10.65 28.52
C ASN A 90 0.38 11.11 28.04
N ARG A 91 1.33 10.18 27.94
CA ARG A 91 2.59 10.47 27.23
C ARG A 91 2.39 10.15 25.75
N HIS A 92 2.15 11.19 24.96
CA HIS A 92 2.34 11.16 23.51
C HIS A 92 3.81 10.83 23.24
N LEU A 93 4.12 9.56 23.02
CA LEU A 93 5.41 9.14 22.52
C LEU A 93 5.55 9.73 21.12
N GLN A 94 6.41 10.75 20.97
CA GLN A 94 6.72 11.30 19.67
C GLN A 94 7.56 10.25 18.92
N GLU A 95 6.95 9.60 17.94
CA GLU A 95 7.66 8.70 17.03
C GLU A 95 8.49 9.54 16.06
N TYR A 96 9.79 9.22 15.95
CA TYR A 96 10.68 9.84 14.97
C TYR A 96 11.02 8.82 13.90
N ILE A 97 10.78 9.16 12.64
CA ILE A 97 11.12 8.30 11.51
C ILE A 97 12.35 8.89 10.82
N SER A 98 13.41 8.10 10.71
CA SER A 98 14.64 8.47 10.00
C SER A 98 14.67 7.83 8.62
N PHE A 99 14.93 8.63 7.59
CA PHE A 99 15.15 8.15 6.24
C PHE A 99 16.60 8.32 5.84
N LYS A 100 17.19 7.26 5.29
CA LYS A 100 18.54 7.28 4.74
C LYS A 100 18.46 7.13 3.23
N THR A 101 18.98 8.12 2.52
CA THR A 101 18.92 8.19 1.06
C THR A 101 20.31 8.39 0.47
N LYS A 102 20.44 8.29 -0.86
CA LYS A 102 21.69 8.65 -1.54
C LYS A 102 22.04 10.14 -1.41
N ALA A 103 21.05 11.00 -1.20
CA ALA A 103 21.24 12.45 -1.07
C ALA A 103 21.62 12.89 0.36
N GLY A 104 21.42 12.02 1.35
CA GLY A 104 21.61 12.33 2.76
C GLY A 104 20.57 11.64 3.64
N SER A 105 20.48 12.09 4.88
CA SER A 105 19.49 11.62 5.86
C SER A 105 18.56 12.75 6.28
N CYS A 106 17.30 12.43 6.53
CA CYS A 106 16.34 13.35 7.13
C CYS A 106 15.59 12.64 8.26
N ILE A 107 15.02 13.43 9.17
CA ILE A 107 14.17 12.93 10.25
C ILE A 107 12.83 13.65 10.17
N ILE A 108 11.74 12.88 10.23
CA ILE A 108 10.37 13.40 10.37
C ILE A 108 9.84 13.09 11.77
N LYS A 109 9.06 14.04 12.30
CA LYS A 109 8.29 13.83 13.53
C LYS A 109 6.95 13.26 13.14
N GLN A 110 6.62 12.05 13.57
CA GLN A 110 5.30 11.50 13.35
C GLN A 110 4.36 12.12 14.38
N ARG A 111 3.60 13.15 13.97
CA ARG A 111 2.51 13.71 14.77
C ARG A 111 1.22 12.99 14.42
N ASP A 112 0.45 12.61 15.43
CA ASP A 112 -0.57 11.54 15.39
C ASP A 112 -1.56 11.57 14.21
N ASP A 113 -1.84 12.70 13.56
CA ASP A 113 -2.89 12.73 12.52
C ASP A 113 -2.48 13.43 11.20
N ASN A 114 -1.28 14.03 11.13
CA ASN A 114 -0.98 15.02 10.08
C ASN A 114 0.40 14.85 9.44
N VAL A 115 0.66 13.63 8.94
CA VAL A 115 1.93 13.18 8.37
C VAL A 115 2.39 13.99 7.14
N SER A 116 1.51 14.74 6.46
CA SER A 116 1.85 15.42 5.20
C SER A 116 2.81 16.60 5.37
N GLY A 117 2.74 17.32 6.50
CA GLY A 117 3.61 18.47 6.76
C GLY A 117 5.07 18.07 6.94
N ASP A 118 5.32 16.95 7.61
CA ASP A 118 6.67 16.55 8.01
C ASP A 118 7.50 16.04 6.83
N PHE A 119 6.87 15.48 5.79
CA PHE A 119 7.57 15.09 4.56
C PHE A 119 8.14 16.27 3.79
N SER A 120 7.44 17.42 3.77
CA SER A 120 7.94 18.62 3.10
C SER A 120 9.26 19.10 3.70
N ASP A 121 9.35 19.09 5.04
CA ASP A 121 10.56 19.47 5.77
C ASP A 121 11.71 18.50 5.53
N CYS A 122 11.43 17.19 5.49
CA CYS A 122 12.44 16.19 5.12
C CYS A 122 12.96 16.43 3.69
N CYS A 123 12.06 16.69 2.73
CA CYS A 123 12.47 16.98 1.35
C CYS A 123 13.37 18.21 1.30
N ALA A 124 13.07 19.26 2.06
CA ALA A 124 13.89 20.46 2.17
C ALA A 124 15.27 20.18 2.77
N GLN A 125 15.36 19.36 3.84
CA GLN A 125 16.64 18.92 4.42
C GLN A 125 17.53 18.17 3.41
N LEU A 126 16.93 17.42 2.49
CA LEU A 126 17.63 16.69 1.43
C LEU A 126 17.97 17.57 0.22
N GLY A 127 17.50 18.83 0.17
CA GLY A 127 17.68 19.73 -0.96
C GLY A 127 16.77 19.44 -2.16
N TYR A 128 15.56 18.94 -1.92
CA TYR A 128 14.55 18.63 -2.95
C TYR A 128 13.30 19.50 -2.76
N SER A 129 12.61 19.80 -3.86
CA SER A 129 11.28 20.45 -3.82
C SER A 129 10.17 19.42 -3.58
N PHE A 130 9.33 19.65 -2.58
CA PHE A 130 8.21 18.77 -2.27
C PHE A 130 7.08 18.89 -3.31
N VAL A 131 6.57 17.75 -3.77
CA VAL A 131 5.38 17.66 -4.64
C VAL A 131 4.33 16.75 -4.01
N GLN A 132 3.08 17.22 -3.98
CA GLN A 132 1.98 16.48 -3.35
C GLN A 132 1.45 15.35 -4.24
N ASN A 133 1.49 15.54 -5.56
CA ASN A 133 0.86 14.65 -6.52
C ASN A 133 1.93 14.03 -7.43
N VAL A 134 2.24 12.77 -7.19
CA VAL A 134 2.99 11.94 -8.13
C VAL A 134 1.98 11.03 -8.83
N ASN A 135 2.05 10.95 -10.15
CA ASN A 135 1.18 10.09 -10.94
C ASN A 135 1.62 8.63 -10.77
N TYR A 136 1.12 7.98 -9.72
CA TYR A 136 1.34 6.55 -9.51
C TYR A 136 0.54 5.73 -10.52
N THR A 137 1.18 4.73 -11.10
CA THR A 137 0.46 3.72 -11.90
C THR A 137 0.09 2.56 -10.98
N THR A 138 -1.21 2.28 -10.84
CA THR A 138 -1.71 1.06 -10.20
C THR A 138 -1.39 -0.13 -11.10
N GLY A 139 -0.70 -1.15 -10.57
CA GLY A 139 -0.41 -2.38 -11.32
C GLY A 139 -1.68 -3.16 -11.74
N ASP A 140 -2.82 -2.86 -11.12
CA ASP A 140 -4.03 -3.72 -11.17
C ASP A 140 -4.82 -3.62 -12.47
N ILE A 141 -4.57 -2.61 -13.31
CA ILE A 141 -5.29 -2.47 -14.59
C ILE A 141 -5.07 -3.72 -15.47
N LEU A 142 -3.88 -4.32 -15.41
CA LEU A 142 -3.57 -5.52 -16.20
C LEU A 142 -4.37 -6.74 -15.74
N VAL A 143 -4.62 -6.86 -14.43
CA VAL A 143 -5.37 -7.98 -13.84
C VAL A 143 -6.86 -7.87 -14.21
N ILE A 144 -7.43 -6.67 -14.15
CA ILE A 144 -8.83 -6.44 -14.52
C ILE A 144 -9.04 -6.72 -16.02
N VAL A 145 -8.16 -6.20 -16.90
CA VAL A 145 -8.26 -6.46 -18.34
C VAL A 145 -8.11 -7.96 -18.65
N GLY A 146 -7.17 -8.64 -17.99
CA GLY A 146 -6.96 -10.08 -18.15
C GLY A 146 -8.18 -10.91 -17.73
N THR A 147 -8.78 -10.60 -16.58
CA THR A 147 -9.96 -11.32 -16.06
C THR A 147 -11.20 -11.12 -16.93
N VAL A 148 -11.45 -9.89 -17.39
CA VAL A 148 -12.58 -9.60 -18.31
C VAL A 148 -12.40 -10.32 -19.65
N ALA A 149 -11.19 -10.35 -20.19
CA ALA A 149 -10.89 -11.06 -21.43
C ALA A 149 -11.11 -12.58 -21.29
N LEU A 150 -10.64 -13.17 -20.18
CA LEU A 150 -10.86 -14.59 -19.89
C LEU A 150 -12.34 -14.94 -19.77
N LEU A 151 -13.11 -14.11 -19.06
CA LEU A 151 -14.57 -14.29 -18.93
C LEU A 151 -15.26 -14.26 -20.29
N ALA A 152 -14.89 -13.31 -21.16
CA ALA A 152 -15.44 -13.22 -22.51
C ALA A 152 -15.15 -14.48 -23.35
N ILE A 153 -13.93 -15.00 -23.29
CA ILE A 153 -13.55 -16.25 -23.98
C ILE A 153 -14.40 -17.42 -23.49
N VAL A 154 -14.57 -17.56 -22.16
CA VAL A 154 -15.39 -18.62 -21.56
C VAL A 154 -16.84 -18.53 -22.03
N LEU A 155 -17.43 -17.33 -22.09
CA LEU A 155 -18.80 -17.12 -22.56
C LEU A 155 -18.97 -17.47 -24.05
N VAL A 156 -18.00 -17.10 -24.89
CA VAL A 156 -18.03 -17.41 -26.34
C VAL A 156 -17.91 -18.92 -26.57
N LEU A 157 -16.93 -19.57 -25.94
CA LEU A 157 -16.75 -21.03 -26.06
C LEU A 157 -17.97 -21.79 -25.53
N GLY A 158 -18.55 -21.33 -24.41
CA GLY A 158 -19.79 -21.88 -23.87
C GLY A 158 -20.94 -21.87 -24.88
N ARG A 159 -21.13 -20.75 -25.62
CA ARG A 159 -22.15 -20.65 -26.68
C ARG A 159 -21.89 -21.59 -27.85
N VAL A 160 -20.64 -21.73 -28.30
CA VAL A 160 -20.26 -22.62 -29.41
C VAL A 160 -20.51 -24.07 -29.05
N LEU A 161 -20.06 -24.50 -27.87
CA LEU A 161 -20.24 -25.87 -27.40
C LEU A 161 -21.71 -26.20 -27.16
N PHE A 162 -22.48 -25.26 -26.62
CA PHE A 162 -23.92 -25.43 -26.41
C PHE A 162 -24.67 -25.64 -27.73
N LYS A 163 -24.33 -24.90 -28.79
CA LYS A 163 -24.90 -25.13 -30.13
C LYS A 163 -24.56 -26.53 -30.66
N LYS A 164 -23.31 -26.97 -30.50
CA LYS A 164 -22.87 -28.29 -31.00
C LYS A 164 -23.56 -29.46 -30.30
N TYR A 165 -23.88 -29.33 -29.00
CA TYR A 165 -24.51 -30.40 -28.20
C TYR A 165 -26.05 -30.40 -28.22
N ARG A 166 -26.67 -29.36 -28.78
CA ARG A 166 -28.14 -29.24 -28.88
C ARG A 166 -28.68 -29.97 -30.11
N ASN A 167 -27.89 -30.06 -31.17
CA ASN A 167 -28.19 -30.84 -32.38
C ASN A 167 -27.76 -32.29 -32.19
#